data_AF-A0A2H6FVC8-F1
#
_entry.id   AF-A0A2H6FVC8-F1
#
_cell.length_a   1.000
_cell.length_b   1.000
_cell.length_c   1.000
_cell.angle_alpha   90.00
_cell.angle_beta   90.00
_cell.angle_gamma   90.00
#
_symmetry.space_group_name_H-M   'P 1'
#
loop_
_entity.id
_entity.type
_entity.pdbx_description
1 polymer ?
#
loop_
_entity_poly.entity_id
_entity_poly.type
_entity_poly.pdbx_seq_one_letter_code
_entity_poly.pdbx_strand_id
1 'polypeptide(L)' 'MNDKNKKWIDAKKRFRLSDTHIQMARELGMNPKKFGSLANDKQEPWKAPLPDFIEDIYFKRFKKDKPDVVKKLK' A
#
# COMPACT_ATOMS: atom_id res chain seq x y z
N MET A 1 16.11 10.42 10.23
CA MET A 1 15.18 9.61 9.42
C MET A 1 14.97 8.27 10.12
N ASN A 2 13.79 8.03 10.72
CA ASN A 2 13.49 6.76 11.41
C ASN A 2 13.50 5.59 10.41
N ASP A 3 14.13 4.47 10.77
CA ASP A 3 14.27 3.28 9.89
C ASP A 3 12.93 2.67 9.45
N LYS A 4 11.83 2.99 10.14
CA LYS A 4 10.47 2.64 9.72
C LYS A 4 10.07 3.34 8.42
N ASN A 5 10.47 4.60 8.21
CA ASN A 5 10.11 5.36 7.00
C ASN A 5 10.87 4.85 5.78
N LYS A 6 12.13 4.41 5.95
CA LYS A 6 12.94 3.85 4.86
C LYS A 6 12.26 2.65 4.19
N LYS A 7 11.67 1.75 4.98
CA LYS A 7 10.96 0.55 4.47
C LYS A 7 9.73 0.92 3.65
N TRP A 8 8.97 1.93 4.08
CA TRP A 8 7.82 2.41 3.33
C TRP A 8 8.22 3.15 2.05
N ILE A 9 9.33 3.91 2.08
CA ILE A 9 9.88 4.58 0.88
C ILE A 9 10.35 3.54 -0.15
N ASP A 10 11.05 2.49 0.30
CA ASP A 10 11.51 1.41 -0.58
C ASP A 10 10.33 0.66 -1.20
N ALA A 11 9.35 0.25 -0.38
CA ALA A 11 8.13 -0.39 -0.86
C ALA A 11 7.36 0.50 -1.85
N LYS A 12 7.26 1.80 -1.56
CA LYS A 12 6.62 2.79 -2.45
C LYS A 12 7.25 2.80 -3.84
N LYS A 13 8.59 2.85 -3.90
CA LYS A 13 9.34 2.83 -5.17
C LYS A 13 9.21 1.50 -5.88
N ARG A 14 9.39 0.38 -5.16
CA ARG A 14 9.40 -0.98 -5.72
C ARG A 14 8.05 -1.37 -6.34
N PHE A 15 6.96 -1.05 -5.65
CA PHE A 15 5.60 -1.41 -6.08
C PHE A 15 4.84 -0.26 -6.72
N ARG A 16 5.53 0.85 -7.07
CA ARG A 16 4.96 2.03 -7.74
C ARG A 16 3.71 2.58 -7.02
N LEU A 17 3.77 2.65 -5.69
CA LEU A 17 2.66 3.12 -4.86
C LEU A 17 2.67 4.65 -4.74
N SER A 18 1.49 5.25 -4.66
CA SER A 18 1.32 6.67 -4.34
C SER A 18 1.45 6.90 -2.82
N ASP A 19 1.62 8.16 -2.38
CA ASP A 19 1.56 8.48 -0.94
C ASP A 19 0.20 8.08 -0.35
N THR A 20 -0.88 8.15 -1.15
CA THR A 20 -2.21 7.73 -0.77
C THR A 20 -2.27 6.23 -0.48
N HIS A 21 -1.73 5.37 -1.35
CA HIS A 21 -1.71 3.91 -1.11
C HIS A 21 -0.90 3.56 0.12
N ILE A 22 0.22 4.26 0.36
CA ILE A 22 1.02 4.04 1.56
C ILE A 22 0.24 4.44 2.82
N GLN A 23 -0.50 5.55 2.76
CA GLN A 23 -1.36 5.96 3.87
C GLN A 23 -2.48 4.94 4.12
N MET A 24 -3.18 4.49 3.08
CA MET A 24 -4.19 3.44 3.18
C MET A 24 -3.63 2.17 3.82
N ALA A 25 -2.48 1.69 3.32
CA ALA A 25 -1.83 0.50 3.86
C ALA A 25 -1.42 0.65 5.33
N ARG A 26 -1.03 1.86 5.76
CA ARG A 26 -0.71 2.14 7.17
C ARG A 26 -1.96 2.09 8.05
N GLU A 27 -3.06 2.68 7.61
CA GLU A 27 -4.35 2.65 8.32
C GLU A 27 -4.95 1.24 8.37
N LEU A 28 -4.72 0.44 7.33
CA LEU A 28 -5.05 -0.98 7.30
C LEU A 28 -4.16 -1.85 8.20
N GLY A 29 -3.08 -1.30 8.77
CA GLY A 29 -2.14 -2.04 9.60
C GLY A 29 -1.25 -3.01 8.81
N MET A 30 -1.08 -2.79 7.51
CA MET A 30 -0.24 -3.64 6.66
C MET A 30 1.25 -3.47 6.95
N ASN A 31 2.03 -4.50 6.60
CA ASN A 31 3.48 -4.49 6.73
C ASN A 31 4.14 -4.40 5.35
N PRO A 32 4.98 -3.37 5.09
CA PRO A 32 5.62 -3.18 3.78
C PRO A 32 6.54 -4.34 3.40
N LYS A 33 7.07 -5.11 4.37
CA LYS A 33 7.86 -6.32 4.09
C LYS A 33 7.05 -7.44 3.42
N LYS A 34 5.73 -7.49 3.68
CA LYS A 34 4.83 -8.50 3.12
C LYS A 34 4.29 -8.12 1.74
N PHE A 35 4.61 -6.94 1.22
CA PHE A 35 4.13 -6.52 -0.10
C PHE A 35 4.68 -7.40 -1.23
N GLY A 36 5.89 -7.96 -1.08
CA GLY A 36 6.45 -8.88 -2.06
C GLY A 36 5.61 -10.13 -2.29
N SER A 37 4.98 -10.68 -1.24
CA SER A 37 4.05 -11.81 -1.37
C SER A 37 2.65 -11.40 -1.84
N LEU A 38 2.31 -10.12 -1.75
CA LEU A 38 1.01 -9.60 -2.20
C LEU A 38 1.04 -9.16 -3.67
N ALA A 39 2.16 -8.61 -4.14
CA ALA A 39 2.40 -8.17 -5.52
C ALA A 39 2.96 -9.30 -6.39
N ASN A 40 2.28 -10.45 -6.40
CA ASN A 40 2.59 -11.58 -7.27
C ASN A 40 1.56 -11.72 -8.42
N ASP A 41 0.88 -10.63 -8.76
CA ASP A 41 -0.06 -10.49 -9.88
C ASP A 41 0.56 -10.92 -11.23
N LYS A 42 1.88 -10.80 -11.39
CA LYS A 42 2.60 -11.29 -12.58
C LYS A 42 2.67 -12.81 -12.70
N GLN A 43 2.57 -13.52 -11.58
CA GLN A 43 2.56 -15.00 -11.54
C GLN A 43 1.13 -15.52 -11.47
N GLU A 44 0.25 -14.82 -10.74
CA GLU A 44 -1.16 -15.14 -10.58
C GLU A 44 -2.00 -14.05 -11.25
N PRO A 45 -2.28 -14.13 -12.57
CA PRO A 45 -2.93 -13.05 -13.32
C PRO A 45 -4.38 -12.79 -12.90
N TRP A 46 -5.01 -13.71 -12.16
CA TRP A 46 -6.32 -13.50 -11.54
C TRP A 46 -6.27 -12.60 -10.30
N LYS A 47 -5.08 -12.27 -9.80
CA LYS A 47 -4.91 -11.41 -8.63
C LYS A 47 -4.83 -9.96 -9.05
N ALA A 48 -5.57 -9.10 -8.35
CA ALA A 48 -5.49 -7.67 -8.56
C ALA A 48 -4.07 -7.15 -8.28
N PRO A 49 -3.58 -6.16 -9.05
CA PRO A 49 -2.37 -5.42 -8.71
C PRO A 49 -2.40 -4.92 -7.27
N LEU A 50 -1.23 -4.84 -6.64
CA LEU A 50 -1.12 -4.40 -5.23
C LEU A 50 -1.79 -3.04 -4.94
N PRO A 51 -1.70 -2.00 -5.79
CA PRO A 51 -2.43 -0.74 -5.59
C PRO A 51 -3.95 -0.96 -5.47
N ASP A 52 -4.54 -1.65 -6.44
CA ASP A 52 -5.99 -1.90 -6.52
C ASP A 52 -6.45 -2.75 -5.34
N PHE A 53 -5.65 -3.72 -4.93
CA PHE A 53 -5.91 -4.54 -3.75
C PHE A 53 -5.95 -3.71 -2.45
N ILE A 54 -5.04 -2.74 -2.30
CA ILE A 54 -5.03 -1.84 -1.15
C ILE A 54 -6.30 -0.98 -1.15
N GLU A 55 -6.69 -0.42 -2.30
CA GLU A 55 -7.89 0.40 -2.44
C GLU A 55 -9.17 -0.39 -2.13
N ASP A 56 -9.30 -1.60 -2.67
CA ASP A 56 -10.47 -2.47 -2.45
C ASP A 56 -10.66 -2.83 -0.97
N ILE A 57 -9.60 -3.24 -0.27
CA ILE A 57 -9.67 -3.54 1.16
C ILE A 57 -9.95 -2.27 1.97
N TYR A 58 -9.35 -1.14 1.58
CA TYR A 58 -9.58 0.14 2.23
C TYR A 58 -11.06 0.54 2.13
N PHE A 59 -11.63 0.47 0.93
CA PHE A 59 -13.05 0.75 0.71
C PHE A 59 -13.95 -0.23 1.46
N LYS A 60 -13.64 -1.53 1.46
CA LYS A 60 -14.42 -2.54 2.20
C LYS A 60 -14.48 -2.25 3.70
N ARG A 61 -13.36 -1.81 4.29
CA ARG A 61 -13.25 -1.58 5.73
C ARG A 61 -13.76 -0.21 6.19
N PHE A 62 -13.44 0.84 5.44
CA PHE A 62 -13.72 2.22 5.84
C PHE A 62 -14.88 2.87 5.07
N LYS A 63 -15.35 2.24 3.98
CA LYS A 63 -16.38 2.78 3.07
C LYS A 63 -16.00 4.16 2.51
N LYS A 64 -14.71 4.33 2.26
CA LYS A 64 -14.11 5.54 1.68
C LYS A 64 -13.16 5.15 0.56
N ASP A 65 -13.14 5.94 -0.51
CA ASP A 65 -12.20 5.73 -1.61
C ASP A 65 -10.78 6.20 -1.28
N LYS A 66 -10.64 7.13 -0.31
CA LYS A 66 -9.37 7.79 0.02
C LYS A 66 -9.29 8.12 1.51
N PRO A 67 -8.10 8.12 2.12
CA PRO A 67 -7.90 8.65 3.46
C PRO A 67 -8.15 10.15 3.54
N ASP A 68 -8.69 10.61 4.68
CA ASP A 68 -8.93 12.04 4.91
C ASP A 68 -7.61 12.84 5.01
N VAL A 69 -6.53 12.20 5.48
CA VAL A 69 -5.22 12.82 5.66
C VAL A 69 -4.12 11.96 5.07
N VAL A 70 -3.50 12.42 3.98
CA VAL A 70 -2.36 11.75 3.35
C VAL A 70 -1.04 12.35 3.85
N LYS A 71 -0.31 11.60 4.66
CA LYS A 71 1.04 11.99 5.09
C LYS A 71 2.06 11.65 4.01
N LYS A 72 2.57 12.67 3.32
CA LYS A 72 3.66 12.50 2.36
C LYS A 72 4.90 11.94 3.04
N LEU A 73 5.47 10.88 2.46
CA LEU A 73 6.77 10.39 2.87
C LEU A 73 7.84 11.25 2.21
N LYS A 74 8.52 12.08 3.01
CA LYS A 74 9.77 12.78 2.65
C LYS A 74 10.98 11.89 2.95
#